data_AF-A0A3S3SBB2-F1
#
_entry.id   AF-A0A3S3SBB2-F1
#
_cell.length_a   1.000
_cell.length_b   1.000
_cell.length_c   1.000
_cell.angle_alpha   90.00
_cell.angle_beta   90.00
_cell.angle_gamma   90.00
#
_symmetry.space_group_name_H-M   'P 1'
#
loop_
_entity.id
_entity.type
_entity.pdbx_description
1 polymer ?
#
loop_
_entity_poly.entity_id
_entity_poly.type
_entity_poly.pdbx_seq_one_letter_code
_entity_poly.pdbx_strand_id
1 'polypeptide(L)'
;MSDKRASLPISRRRALGLIAVTAGGGSFMPSTAPAAQVSSYAGLALFDAGAGVCAITPEATEGPFYFDPKLERADIAEGKSGVGLTVKLQVVDATCRPLAGARVDVWHCDAQGHYSGYPGQGDGQDVDTSGQTFL
;
A
#
# COMPACT_ATOMS: atom_id res chain seq x y z
N MET A 1 3.09 40.88 42.57
CA MET A 1 3.21 39.64 43.37
C MET A 1 2.00 38.78 43.07
N SER A 2 2.22 37.51 42.74
CA SER A 2 1.24 36.42 42.52
C SER A 2 0.55 36.27 41.15
N ASP A 3 1.31 35.61 40.26
CA ASP A 3 0.98 34.50 39.35
C ASP A 3 -0.44 34.34 38.77
N LYS A 4 -0.52 34.53 37.44
CA LYS A 4 -1.53 33.93 36.56
C LYS A 4 -1.12 32.49 36.23
N ARG A 5 -1.78 31.48 36.82
CA ARG A 5 -1.61 30.06 36.42
C ARG A 5 -2.21 29.83 35.03
N ALA A 6 -1.36 29.59 34.04
CA ALA A 6 -1.77 29.07 32.74
C ALA A 6 -2.18 27.59 32.88
N SER A 7 -3.44 27.28 32.61
CA SER A 7 -3.95 25.91 32.49
C SER A 7 -3.65 25.38 31.09
N LEU A 8 -2.68 24.48 30.96
CA LEU A 8 -2.38 23.80 29.70
C LEU A 8 -3.43 22.71 29.41
N PRO A 9 -4.08 22.67 28.23
CA PRO A 9 -5.06 21.64 27.90
C PRO A 9 -4.36 20.30 27.67
N ILE A 10 -4.66 19.31 28.52
CA ILE A 10 -4.16 17.94 28.40
C ILE A 10 -4.91 17.25 27.26
N SER A 11 -4.23 17.08 26.12
CA SER A 11 -4.70 16.28 24.98
C SER A 11 -4.42 14.79 25.23
N ARG A 12 -5.38 13.92 24.84
CA ARG A 12 -5.39 12.46 25.01
C ARG A 12 -4.15 11.71 24.48
N ARG A 13 -3.24 12.38 23.77
CA ARG A 13 -2.03 11.79 23.17
C ARG A 13 -0.77 11.84 24.08
N ARG A 14 -0.87 12.31 25.32
CA ARG A 14 0.26 12.40 26.27
C ARG A 14 0.06 11.69 27.61
N ALA A 15 -0.94 10.82 27.71
CA ALA A 15 -1.10 9.95 28.87
C ALA A 15 -0.52 8.58 28.54
N LEU A 16 0.79 8.41 28.66
CA LEU A 16 1.44 7.14 28.97
C LEU A 16 2.93 7.39 29.17
N GLY A 17 3.42 6.92 30.31
CA GLY A 17 4.83 6.92 30.65
C GLY A 17 5.22 8.11 31.48
N LEU A 18 5.00 8.03 32.80
CA LEU A 18 6.05 8.31 33.77
C LEU A 18 5.63 7.91 35.20
N ILE A 19 6.58 7.21 35.84
CA ILE A 19 6.81 6.97 37.28
C ILE A 19 6.34 5.62 37.85
N ALA A 20 7.32 4.77 38.18
CA ALA A 20 7.58 4.44 39.59
C ALA A 20 9.08 4.19 39.80
N VAL A 21 9.68 5.08 40.59
CA VAL A 21 11.03 5.00 41.16
C VAL A 21 11.08 3.90 42.22
N THR A 22 12.23 3.21 42.27
CA THR A 22 12.56 2.04 43.07
C THR A 22 12.62 2.32 44.58
N ALA A 23 12.00 1.44 45.38
CA ALA A 23 12.39 1.22 46.77
C ALA A 23 12.44 -0.29 47.05
N GLY A 24 13.66 -0.84 47.12
CA GLY A 24 13.94 -2.17 47.66
C GLY A 24 14.03 -3.32 46.65
N GLY A 25 15.21 -3.98 46.58
CA GLY A 25 15.39 -5.29 45.96
C GLY A 25 15.66 -5.27 44.45
N GLY A 26 16.92 -4.98 44.08
CA GLY A 26 17.36 -4.99 42.69
C GLY A 26 17.27 -6.37 42.04
N SER A 27 16.31 -6.54 41.14
CA SER A 27 16.45 -7.37 39.95
C SER A 27 16.07 -6.48 38.78
N PHE A 28 17.08 -5.95 38.08
CA PHE A 28 16.86 -5.30 36.80
C PHE A 28 16.37 -6.37 35.84
N MET A 29 15.06 -6.50 35.64
CA MET A 29 14.53 -7.21 34.49
C MET A 29 14.65 -6.26 33.30
N PRO A 30 15.54 -6.52 32.32
CA PRO A 30 15.45 -5.81 31.06
C PRO A 30 14.08 -6.15 30.46
N SER A 31 13.24 -5.13 30.27
CA SER A 31 12.04 -5.23 29.44
C SER A 31 12.49 -5.39 27.98
N THR A 32 12.95 -6.59 27.62
CA THR A 32 13.05 -6.98 26.22
C THR A 32 11.62 -7.20 25.74
N ALA A 33 11.01 -6.16 25.19
CA ALA A 33 9.84 -6.35 24.34
C ALA A 33 10.30 -7.26 23.20
N PRO A 34 9.66 -8.43 22.97
CA PRO A 34 10.01 -9.21 21.81
C PRO A 34 9.69 -8.35 20.59
N ALA A 35 10.72 -8.06 19.79
CA ALA A 35 10.47 -7.58 18.44
C ALA A 35 9.65 -8.67 17.76
N ALA A 36 8.36 -8.44 17.56
CA ALA A 36 7.52 -9.37 16.82
C ALA A 36 8.14 -9.52 15.44
N GLN A 37 8.82 -10.65 15.21
CA GLN A 37 9.38 -10.99 13.92
C GLN A 37 8.19 -11.27 13.02
N VAL A 38 7.76 -10.25 12.28
CA VAL A 38 6.77 -10.43 11.22
C VAL A 38 7.43 -11.38 10.23
N SER A 39 6.92 -12.62 10.17
CA SER A 39 7.39 -13.58 9.19
C SER A 39 7.28 -12.92 7.82
N SER A 40 8.37 -12.91 7.05
CA SER A 40 8.34 -12.48 5.65
C SER A 40 7.32 -13.28 4.83
N TYR A 41 6.89 -14.43 5.35
CA TYR A 41 5.89 -15.31 4.77
C TYR A 41 4.45 -15.05 5.28
N ALA A 42 4.21 -14.04 6.13
CA ALA A 42 2.86 -13.72 6.60
C ALA A 42 1.91 -13.34 5.45
N GLY A 43 2.45 -12.70 4.40
CA GLY A 43 1.70 -12.38 3.17
C GLY A 43 1.32 -13.60 2.34
N LEU A 44 2.08 -14.70 2.43
CA LEU A 44 1.78 -15.93 1.69
C LEU A 44 0.53 -16.64 2.18
N ALA A 45 0.10 -16.39 3.43
CA ALA A 45 -1.17 -16.92 3.93
C ALA A 45 -2.40 -16.32 3.21
N LEU A 46 -2.24 -15.24 2.44
CA LEU A 46 -3.28 -14.66 1.59
C LEU A 46 -3.37 -15.32 0.21
N PHE A 47 -2.40 -16.17 -0.15
CA PHE A 47 -2.28 -16.84 -1.44
C PHE A 47 -2.41 -18.35 -1.26
N ASP A 48 -2.97 -19.03 -2.25
CA ASP A 48 -3.18 -20.48 -2.17
C ASP A 48 -1.84 -21.23 -2.07
N ALA A 49 -1.81 -22.30 -1.27
CA ALA A 49 -0.63 -23.12 -1.11
C ALA A 49 -0.31 -23.81 -2.44
N GLY A 50 0.76 -23.39 -3.11
CA GLY A 50 1.13 -23.92 -4.42
C GLY A 50 0.86 -22.99 -5.61
N ALA A 51 0.63 -21.69 -5.38
CA ALA A 51 0.45 -20.66 -6.42
C ALA A 51 1.66 -20.44 -7.39
N GLY A 52 2.59 -21.39 -7.51
CA GLY A 52 3.68 -21.30 -8.50
C GLY A 52 4.60 -20.09 -8.27
N VAL A 53 4.84 -19.75 -7.01
CA VAL A 53 5.54 -18.51 -6.58
C VAL A 53 6.98 -18.39 -7.12
N CYS A 54 7.54 -19.46 -7.69
CA CYS A 54 8.96 -19.58 -7.98
C CYS A 54 9.26 -19.89 -9.46
N ALA A 55 8.40 -19.41 -10.36
CA ALA A 55 8.66 -19.41 -11.79
C ALA A 55 8.93 -17.98 -12.26
N ILE A 56 9.88 -17.82 -13.19
CA ILE A 56 10.08 -16.54 -13.86
C ILE A 56 8.82 -16.22 -14.67
N THR A 57 8.19 -15.09 -14.34
CA THR A 57 7.05 -14.58 -15.12
C THR A 57 7.60 -14.01 -16.43
N PRO A 58 7.08 -14.43 -17.60
CA PRO A 58 7.52 -13.87 -18.86
C PRO A 58 7.20 -12.37 -18.91
N GLU A 59 8.08 -11.62 -19.56
CA GLU A 59 7.81 -10.22 -19.87
C GLU A 59 6.77 -10.08 -20.98
N ALA A 60 6.00 -9.00 -20.92
CA ALA A 60 5.09 -8.57 -21.97
C ALA A 60 5.44 -7.14 -22.38
N THR A 61 5.16 -6.77 -23.62
CA THR A 61 5.33 -5.40 -24.10
C THR A 61 4.30 -4.49 -23.43
N GLU A 62 4.75 -3.33 -22.94
CA GLU A 62 3.94 -2.32 -22.25
C GLU A 62 2.74 -1.79 -23.08
N GLY A 63 2.93 -1.65 -24.39
CA GLY A 63 1.93 -1.04 -25.28
C GLY A 63 1.92 0.49 -25.19
N PRO A 64 1.00 1.16 -25.92
CA PRO A 64 1.06 2.62 -26.11
C PRO A 64 0.36 3.45 -25.02
N PHE A 65 -0.34 2.80 -24.09
CA PHE A 65 -1.25 3.46 -23.13
C PHE A 65 -0.72 3.53 -21.69
N TYR A 66 0.53 3.12 -21.47
CA TYR A 66 1.17 3.38 -20.19
C TYR A 66 1.66 4.83 -20.12
N PHE A 67 1.39 5.46 -18.99
CA PHE A 67 2.02 6.70 -18.56
C PHE A 67 2.23 6.64 -17.04
N ASP A 68 3.13 7.47 -16.52
CA ASP A 68 3.39 7.51 -15.07
C ASP A 68 2.73 8.75 -14.42
N PRO A 69 1.49 8.64 -13.90
CA PRO A 69 0.81 9.73 -13.23
C PRO A 69 1.32 10.00 -11.81
N LYS A 70 2.33 9.27 -11.32
CA LYS A 70 2.87 9.38 -9.95
C LYS A 70 1.81 9.13 -8.88
N LEU A 71 0.91 8.17 -9.12
CA LEU A 71 -0.14 7.78 -8.18
C LEU A 71 0.28 6.57 -7.34
N GLU A 72 0.04 6.64 -6.04
CA GLU A 72 0.21 5.53 -5.10
C GLU A 72 -1.12 5.30 -4.37
N ARG A 73 -1.92 4.36 -4.87
CA ARG A 73 -3.25 4.04 -4.35
C ARG A 73 -3.64 2.59 -4.67
N ALA A 74 -4.55 2.03 -3.87
CA ALA A 74 -5.04 0.66 -4.05
C ALA A 74 -6.34 0.60 -4.88
N ASP A 75 -7.20 1.61 -4.77
CA ASP A 75 -8.42 1.74 -5.57
C ASP A 75 -8.14 2.64 -6.77
N ILE A 76 -8.31 2.08 -7.97
CA ILE A 76 -8.06 2.72 -9.26
C ILE A 76 -9.35 2.86 -10.10
N ALA A 77 -10.49 2.42 -9.56
CA ALA A 77 -11.75 2.34 -10.32
C ALA A 77 -12.37 3.71 -10.62
N GLU A 78 -12.14 4.71 -9.76
CA GLU A 78 -12.67 6.09 -9.88
C GLU A 78 -14.19 6.17 -10.20
N GLY A 79 -14.97 5.20 -9.73
CA GLY A 79 -16.41 5.14 -9.97
C GLY A 79 -16.82 4.75 -11.40
N LYS A 80 -15.88 4.28 -12.24
CA LYS A 80 -16.19 3.73 -13.56
C LYS A 80 -17.14 2.53 -13.45
N SER A 81 -18.04 2.41 -14.43
CA SER A 81 -18.94 1.26 -14.54
C SER A 81 -18.15 -0.02 -14.81
N GLY A 82 -18.49 -1.12 -14.15
CA GLY A 82 -17.86 -2.42 -14.39
C GLY A 82 -18.19 -3.44 -13.32
N VAL A 83 -17.59 -4.63 -13.43
CA VAL A 83 -17.61 -5.65 -12.38
C VAL A 83 -16.41 -5.42 -11.47
N GLY A 84 -16.63 -5.27 -10.16
CA GLY A 84 -15.55 -5.05 -9.21
C GLY A 84 -14.58 -6.24 -9.17
N LEU A 85 -13.28 -5.95 -9.27
CA LEU A 85 -12.20 -6.93 -9.23
C LEU A 85 -11.21 -6.56 -8.12
N THR A 86 -10.89 -7.51 -7.24
CA THR A 86 -9.78 -7.38 -6.28
C THR A 86 -8.59 -8.16 -6.80
N VAL A 87 -7.52 -7.45 -7.15
CA VAL A 87 -6.25 -8.06 -7.57
C VAL A 87 -5.31 -8.10 -6.36
N LYS A 88 -4.73 -9.27 -6.09
CA LYS A 88 -3.67 -9.45 -5.10
C LYS A 88 -2.41 -9.89 -5.82
N LEU A 89 -1.31 -9.15 -5.63
CA LEU A 89 -0.02 -9.45 -6.23
C LEU A 89 1.02 -9.65 -5.13
N GLN A 90 1.91 -10.62 -5.31
CA GLN A 90 3.10 -10.78 -4.50
C GLN A 90 4.31 -10.81 -5.43
N VAL A 91 5.16 -9.80 -5.31
CA VAL A 91 6.41 -9.74 -6.05
C VAL A 91 7.49 -10.47 -5.25
N VAL A 92 8.21 -11.38 -5.90
CA VAL A 92 9.33 -12.11 -5.32
C VAL A 92 10.57 -11.97 -6.20
N ASP A 93 11.74 -12.15 -5.59
CA ASP A 93 13.00 -12.25 -6.32
C ASP A 93 13.22 -13.65 -6.93
N ALA A 94 14.33 -13.84 -7.65
CA ALA A 94 14.70 -15.12 -8.25
C ALA A 94 15.01 -16.23 -7.23
N THR A 95 15.17 -15.90 -5.94
CA THR A 95 15.26 -16.84 -4.82
C THR A 95 13.92 -17.08 -4.13
N CYS A 96 12.85 -16.55 -4.71
CA CYS A 96 11.46 -16.71 -4.31
C CYS A 96 11.18 -16.11 -2.93
N ARG A 97 11.95 -15.07 -2.58
CA ARG A 97 11.75 -14.25 -1.39
C ARG A 97 10.93 -13.02 -1.75
N PRO A 98 9.96 -12.62 -0.91
CA PRO A 98 9.19 -11.39 -1.12
C PRO A 98 10.10 -10.18 -1.30
N LEU A 99 9.84 -9.39 -2.34
CA LEU A 99 10.57 -8.17 -2.63
C LEU A 99 9.89 -6.98 -1.93
N ALA A 100 10.50 -6.51 -0.83
CA ALA A 100 9.97 -5.38 -0.07
C ALA A 100 10.14 -4.05 -0.82
N GLY A 101 9.13 -3.19 -0.76
CA GLY A 101 9.18 -1.84 -1.34
C GLY A 101 9.11 -1.79 -2.87
N ALA A 102 8.76 -2.90 -3.54
CA ALA A 102 8.51 -2.88 -4.97
C ALA A 102 7.32 -1.95 -5.30
N ARG A 103 7.53 -1.02 -6.23
CA ARG A 103 6.44 -0.25 -6.85
C ARG A 103 5.77 -1.13 -7.89
N VAL A 104 4.44 -1.20 -7.83
CA VAL A 104 3.62 -1.91 -8.81
C VAL A 104 2.70 -0.90 -9.46
N ASP A 105 2.87 -0.70 -10.77
CA ASP A 105 1.97 0.08 -11.59
C ASP A 105 1.06 -0.88 -12.36
N VAL A 106 -0.24 -0.61 -12.32
CA VAL A 106 -1.28 -1.34 -13.04
C VAL A 106 -2.02 -0.32 -13.88
N TRP A 107 -2.33 -0.67 -15.13
CA TRP A 107 -3.16 0.13 -16.03
C TRP A 107 -4.04 -0.79 -16.88
N HIS A 108 -5.28 -0.37 -17.13
CA HIS A 108 -6.26 -1.05 -17.96
C HIS A 108 -7.29 -0.06 -18.51
N CYS A 109 -8.06 -0.51 -19.50
CA CYS A 109 -9.18 0.26 -20.04
C CYS A 109 -10.45 0.09 -19.19
N ASP A 110 -11.35 1.07 -19.24
CA ASP A 110 -12.68 0.92 -18.65
C ASP A 110 -13.54 -0.14 -19.37
N ALA A 111 -14.76 -0.38 -18.89
CA ALA A 111 -15.64 -1.42 -19.45
C ALA A 111 -16.04 -1.19 -20.92
N GLN A 112 -15.78 0.00 -21.48
CA GLN A 112 -16.02 0.33 -22.89
C GLN A 112 -14.74 0.22 -23.74
N GLY A 113 -13.59 -0.05 -23.12
CA GLY A 113 -12.32 -0.18 -23.82
C GLY A 113 -11.52 1.12 -23.93
N HIS A 114 -11.88 2.17 -23.17
CA HIS A 114 -11.14 3.43 -23.17
C HIS A 114 -10.08 3.46 -22.06
N TYR A 115 -8.85 3.83 -22.40
CA TYR A 115 -7.75 4.08 -21.47
C TYR A 115 -7.79 5.51 -20.96
N SER A 116 -7.35 5.78 -19.73
CA SER A 116 -7.29 7.14 -19.20
C SER A 116 -6.11 7.93 -19.74
N GLY A 117 -6.23 9.27 -19.78
CA GLY A 117 -5.12 10.15 -20.14
C GLY A 117 -4.94 10.38 -21.64
N TYR A 118 -5.79 9.81 -22.50
CA TYR A 118 -5.65 9.89 -23.96
C TYR A 118 -6.91 10.45 -24.65
N PRO A 119 -6.73 11.33 -25.66
CA PRO A 119 -7.79 11.74 -26.56
C PRO A 119 -7.97 10.74 -27.72
N GLY A 120 -9.04 10.93 -28.51
CA GLY A 120 -9.19 10.29 -29.82
C GLY A 120 -9.46 8.78 -29.76
N GLN A 121 -10.18 8.30 -28.75
CA GLN A 121 -10.47 6.88 -28.60
C GLN A 121 -11.83 6.49 -29.19
N GLY A 122 -12.07 5.18 -29.35
CA GLY A 122 -13.29 4.64 -29.97
C GLY A 122 -13.30 4.74 -31.50
N ASP A 123 -14.28 4.09 -32.14
CA ASP A 123 -14.37 4.02 -33.61
C ASP A 123 -14.50 5.40 -34.26
N GLY A 124 -15.15 6.35 -33.58
CA GLY A 124 -15.34 7.73 -34.03
C GLY A 124 -14.16 8.66 -33.73
N GLN A 125 -13.18 8.22 -32.94
CA GLN A 125 -12.05 9.04 -32.47
C GLN A 125 -12.52 10.33 -31.74
N ASP A 126 -13.68 10.28 -31.09
CA ASP A 126 -14.36 11.40 -30.44
C ASP A 126 -14.38 11.30 -28.91
N VAL A 127 -13.81 10.22 -28.35
CA VAL A 127 -13.69 10.03 -26.90
C VAL A 127 -12.39 10.63 -26.39
N ASP A 128 -12.49 11.62 -25.50
CA ASP A 128 -11.36 12.22 -24.82
C ASP A 128 -11.37 11.93 -23.31
N THR A 129 -10.33 11.25 -22.86
CA THR A 129 -10.10 10.91 -21.44
C THR A 129 -8.90 11.65 -20.86
N SER A 130 -8.35 12.65 -21.57
CA SER A 130 -7.24 13.46 -21.10
C SER A 130 -7.55 14.04 -19.73
N GLY A 131 -6.59 13.92 -18.81
CA GLY A 131 -6.73 14.38 -17.42
C GLY A 131 -7.52 13.45 -16.49
N GLN A 132 -8.16 12.38 -17.02
CA GLN A 132 -8.65 11.30 -16.17
C GLN A 132 -7.50 10.41 -15.74
N THR A 133 -7.65 9.75 -14.59
CA THR A 133 -6.58 8.96 -13.99
C THR A 133 -7.01 7.56 -13.56
N PHE A 134 -8.20 7.09 -13.92
CA PHE A 134 -8.56 5.68 -13.69
C PHE A 134 -7.51 4.80 -14.36
N LEU A 135 -7.08 3.75 -13.68
CA LEU A 135 -6.05 2.85 -14.18
C LEU A 135 -6.54 1.42 -14.04
#